data_AF-A0A5C7FQY9-F1
#
_entry.id   AF-A0A5C7FQY9-F1
#
_cell.length_a   1.000
_cell.length_b   1.000
_cell.length_c   1.000
_cell.angle_alpha   90.00
_cell.angle_beta   90.00
_cell.angle_gamma   90.00
#
_symmetry.space_group_name_H-M   'P 1'
#
loop_
_entity.id
_entity.type
_entity.pdbx_description
1 polymer ?
#
loop_
_entity_poly.entity_id
_entity_poly.type
_entity_poly.pdbx_seq_one_letter_code
_entity_poly.pdbx_strand_id
1 'polypeptide(L)'
;MWKSPWARWGATLGFALGGFFDGILLHQILQWHHLLSLVPGIDDLRLQVLWDGYFHLLMYVIALAGLVGLWRAQRRRGVDWGRPLAGAMLVGFGVWHTVDALLSHWLLGIHRIRIDSPNPLAWDVLWLAVFGIVPLVLGWRWLRRQGGGGGGMQNVTKATAALALLAAGTAGAGAWALMPPPGQDLTTVVFHPGAGPREVFAALDAVDGRLVWSDRAMGVVVMAVPESRRWDLYRHGALLVSGSGAPAGCFNWSRI
;
A
#
# COMPACT_ATOMS: atom_id res chain seq x y z
N MET A 1 1.99 -6.31 32.56
CA MET A 1 1.11 -5.74 31.51
C MET A 1 0.87 -6.68 30.33
N TRP A 2 1.82 -7.56 29.95
CA TRP A 2 1.70 -8.49 28.81
C TRP A 2 1.03 -9.86 29.07
N LYS A 3 0.28 -9.99 30.17
CA LYS A 3 -0.31 -11.28 30.58
C LYS A 3 -1.52 -11.68 29.70
N SER A 4 -2.16 -10.71 29.05
CA SER A 4 -3.24 -10.98 28.10
C SER A 4 -2.67 -11.25 26.70
N PRO A 5 -3.01 -12.38 26.05
CA PRO A 5 -2.67 -12.63 24.64
C PRO A 5 -3.11 -11.50 23.72
N TRP A 6 -4.24 -10.83 24.02
CA TRP A 6 -4.75 -9.70 23.25
C TRP A 6 -3.82 -8.49 23.29
N ALA A 7 -3.21 -8.19 24.43
CA ALA A 7 -2.27 -7.08 24.54
C ALA A 7 -0.98 -7.36 23.75
N ARG A 8 -0.49 -8.60 23.79
CA ARG A 8 0.69 -9.00 23.02
C ARG A 8 0.44 -8.92 21.52
N TRP A 9 -0.55 -9.66 21.04
CA TRP A 9 -0.83 -9.75 19.61
C TRP A 9 -1.40 -8.46 19.03
N GLY A 10 -2.13 -7.68 19.84
CA GLY A 10 -2.55 -6.33 19.49
C GLY A 10 -1.36 -5.39 19.29
N ALA A 11 -0.36 -5.43 20.17
CA ALA A 11 0.87 -4.64 19.98
C ALA A 11 1.69 -5.12 18.78
N THR A 12 1.78 -6.43 18.54
CA THR A 12 2.43 -6.98 17.33
C THR A 12 1.75 -6.45 16.06
N LEU A 13 0.42 -6.48 16.01
CA LEU A 13 -0.32 -5.92 14.88
C LEU A 13 -0.13 -4.40 14.76
N GLY A 14 -0.16 -3.67 15.87
CA GLY A 14 0.10 -2.23 15.90
C GLY A 14 1.49 -1.86 15.39
N PHE A 15 2.52 -2.65 15.71
CA PHE A 15 3.88 -2.45 15.22
C PHE A 15 3.94 -2.56 13.70
N ALA A 16 3.33 -3.59 13.12
CA ALA A 16 3.25 -3.74 11.68
C ALA A 16 2.48 -2.59 11.01
N LEU A 17 1.37 -2.15 11.61
CA LEU A 17 0.61 -1.00 11.11
C LEU A 17 1.40 0.31 11.18
N GLY A 18 2.29 0.47 12.16
CA GLY A 18 3.25 1.58 12.21
C GLY A 18 4.18 1.56 11.01
N GLY A 19 4.78 0.39 10.73
CA GLY A 19 5.66 0.21 9.57
C GLY A 19 4.95 0.44 8.24
N PHE A 20 3.72 -0.05 8.09
CA PHE A 20 2.92 0.24 6.90
C PHE A 20 2.57 1.72 6.76
N PHE A 21 2.19 2.37 7.85
CA PHE A 21 1.85 3.80 7.82
C PHE A 21 3.05 4.63 7.33
N ASP A 22 4.22 4.36 7.91
CA ASP A 22 5.47 5.01 7.53
C ASP A 22 5.86 4.70 6.07
N GLY A 23 5.92 3.42 5.69
CA GLY A 23 6.30 3.01 4.33
C GLY A 23 5.33 3.49 3.25
N ILE A 24 4.02 3.50 3.51
CA ILE A 24 3.04 3.99 2.54
C ILE A 24 3.07 5.52 2.47
N LEU A 25 3.02 6.19 3.63
CA LEU A 25 2.91 7.65 3.63
C LEU A 25 4.22 8.31 3.21
N LEU A 26 5.35 7.92 3.80
CA LEU A 26 6.64 8.58 3.58
C LEU A 26 7.36 8.05 2.34
N HIS A 27 7.37 6.74 2.10
CA HIS A 27 8.12 6.20 0.97
C HIS A 27 7.36 6.25 -0.36
N GLN A 28 6.03 6.08 -0.32
CA GLN A 28 5.23 5.93 -1.55
C GLN A 28 4.44 7.19 -1.90
N ILE A 29 3.68 7.76 -0.96
CA ILE A 29 2.81 8.92 -1.22
C ILE A 29 3.63 10.20 -1.27
N LEU A 30 4.36 10.49 -0.20
CA LEU A 30 5.14 11.72 -0.07
C LEU A 30 6.52 11.60 -0.70
N GLN A 31 7.05 10.38 -0.78
CA GLN A 31 8.38 10.07 -1.34
C GLN A 31 9.48 10.92 -0.70
N TRP A 32 9.36 11.21 0.60
CA TRP A 32 10.33 12.02 1.33
C TRP A 32 11.63 11.27 1.58
N HIS A 33 11.57 9.96 1.68
CA HIS A 33 12.71 9.05 1.76
C HIS A 33 12.27 7.63 1.45
N HIS A 34 13.24 6.78 1.17
CA HIS A 34 13.12 5.32 1.08
C HIS A 34 13.92 4.68 2.21
N LEU A 35 13.70 3.38 2.46
CA LEU A 35 14.34 2.66 3.57
C LEU A 35 15.87 2.80 3.61
N LEU A 36 16.51 2.82 2.44
CA LEU A 36 17.97 2.83 2.33
C LEU A 36 18.48 4.12 1.68
N SER A 37 17.73 5.23 1.78
CA SER A 37 18.05 6.50 1.10
C SER A 37 19.45 7.05 1.36
N LEU A 38 20.05 6.75 2.51
CA LEU A 38 21.38 7.23 2.89
C LEU A 38 22.42 6.11 2.97
N VAL A 39 22.09 4.91 2.50
CA VAL A 39 23.06 3.81 2.43
C VAL A 39 23.96 4.00 1.20
N PRO A 40 25.29 4.13 1.38
CA PRO A 40 26.19 4.35 0.25
C PRO A 40 26.11 3.23 -0.79
N GLY A 41 25.98 3.62 -2.07
CA GLY A 41 25.90 2.68 -3.19
C GLY A 41 24.49 2.16 -3.50
N ILE A 42 23.45 2.68 -2.84
CA ILE A 42 22.04 2.38 -3.13
C ILE A 42 21.34 3.66 -3.57
N ASP A 43 21.74 4.23 -4.71
CA ASP A 43 21.19 5.51 -5.18
C ASP A 43 20.13 5.32 -6.29
N ASP A 44 20.00 4.10 -6.82
CA ASP A 44 19.03 3.76 -7.86
C ASP A 44 17.61 3.64 -7.30
N LEU A 45 16.66 4.37 -7.89
CA LEU A 45 15.25 4.39 -7.46
C LEU A 45 14.63 2.99 -7.49
N ARG A 46 14.98 2.16 -8.48
CA ARG A 46 14.43 0.80 -8.58
C ARG A 46 14.92 -0.09 -7.43
N LEU A 47 16.18 0.05 -7.02
CA LEU A 47 16.70 -0.62 -5.81
C LEU A 47 16.04 -0.09 -4.53
N GLN A 48 15.81 1.22 -4.41
CA GLN A 48 15.11 1.80 -3.27
C GLN A 48 13.68 1.25 -3.13
N VAL A 49 12.91 1.27 -4.22
CA VAL A 49 11.55 0.72 -4.27
C VAL A 49 11.52 -0.79 -3.99
N LEU A 50 12.55 -1.53 -4.44
CA LEU A 50 12.68 -2.96 -4.14
C LEU A 50 12.84 -3.19 -2.62
N TRP A 51 13.71 -2.43 -1.96
CA TRP A 51 13.94 -2.56 -0.53
C TRP A 51 12.76 -2.10 0.31
N ASP A 52 12.04 -1.07 -0.13
CA ASP A 52 10.74 -0.73 0.43
C ASP A 52 9.75 -1.89 0.32
N GLY A 53 9.74 -2.60 -0.81
CA GLY A 53 8.92 -3.80 -1.00
C GLY A 53 9.27 -4.91 -0.01
N TYR A 54 10.56 -5.19 0.21
CA TYR A 54 10.99 -6.16 1.22
C TYR A 54 10.63 -5.73 2.65
N PHE A 55 10.72 -4.44 2.95
CA PHE A 55 10.27 -3.89 4.22
C PHE A 55 8.76 -4.10 4.43
N HIS A 56 7.94 -3.82 3.42
CA HIS A 56 6.49 -4.08 3.48
C HIS A 56 6.18 -5.58 3.62
N LEU A 57 6.93 -6.45 2.93
CA LEU A 57 6.81 -7.89 3.08
C LEU A 57 7.07 -8.34 4.52
N LEU A 58 8.11 -7.80 5.17
CA LEU A 58 8.37 -8.04 6.59
C LEU A 58 7.18 -7.58 7.45
N MET A 59 6.63 -6.39 7.19
CA MET A 59 5.45 -5.90 7.91
C MET A 59 4.23 -6.80 7.69
N TYR A 60 4.03 -7.38 6.50
CA TYR A 60 2.98 -8.37 6.26
C TYR A 60 3.15 -9.62 7.11
N VAL A 61 4.38 -10.14 7.23
CA VAL A 61 4.68 -11.31 8.08
C VAL A 61 4.37 -11.01 9.55
N ILE A 62 4.78 -9.83 10.05
CA ILE A 62 4.50 -9.42 11.43
C ILE A 62 2.99 -9.23 11.65
N ALA A 63 2.30 -8.58 10.72
CA ALA A 63 0.85 -8.40 10.76
C ALA A 63 0.12 -9.75 10.78
N LEU A 64 0.53 -10.69 9.92
CA LEU A 64 -0.04 -12.04 9.87
C LEU A 64 0.16 -12.77 11.21
N ALA A 65 1.34 -12.68 11.81
CA ALA A 65 1.61 -13.25 13.13
C ALA A 65 0.68 -12.64 14.21
N GLY A 66 0.51 -11.31 14.19
CA GLY A 66 -0.44 -10.59 15.05
C GLY A 66 -1.88 -11.10 14.86
N LEU A 67 -2.36 -11.18 13.63
CA LEU A 67 -3.72 -11.64 13.29
C LEU A 67 -3.96 -13.10 13.68
N VAL A 68 -3.03 -14.02 13.37
CA VAL A 68 -3.11 -15.42 13.77
C VAL A 68 -3.14 -15.54 15.30
N GLY A 69 -2.31 -14.76 15.99
CA GLY A 69 -2.28 -14.70 17.44
C GLY A 69 -3.61 -14.23 18.04
N LEU A 70 -4.20 -13.17 17.49
CA LEU A 70 -5.53 -12.66 17.89
C LEU A 70 -6.63 -13.70 17.62
N TRP A 71 -6.62 -14.34 16.45
CA TRP A 71 -7.58 -15.38 16.09
C TRP A 71 -7.53 -16.59 17.04
N ARG A 72 -6.33 -17.00 17.47
CA ARG A 72 -6.17 -18.05 18.49
C ARG A 72 -6.65 -17.57 19.86
N ALA A 73 -6.42 -16.31 20.22
CA ALA A 73 -6.85 -15.73 21.48
C ALA A 73 -8.39 -15.62 21.60
N GLN A 74 -9.09 -15.36 20.49
CA GLN A 74 -10.56 -15.26 20.43
C GLN A 74 -11.27 -16.54 20.86
N ARG A 75 -10.64 -17.71 20.69
CA ARG A 75 -11.23 -19.00 21.09
C ARG A 75 -11.40 -19.14 22.61
N ARG A 76 -10.82 -18.25 23.41
CA ARG A 76 -10.96 -18.23 24.88
C ARG A 76 -12.12 -17.30 25.26
N ARG A 77 -13.25 -17.87 25.69
CA ARG A 77 -14.47 -17.13 26.08
C ARG A 77 -14.22 -16.24 27.32
N GLY A 78 -14.90 -15.09 27.39
CA GLY A 78 -15.03 -14.30 28.63
C GLY A 78 -14.02 -13.17 28.86
N VAL A 79 -13.33 -12.67 27.83
CA VAL A 79 -12.36 -11.56 27.97
C VAL A 79 -12.92 -10.30 27.31
N ASP A 80 -12.81 -9.13 27.92
CA ASP A 80 -13.10 -7.86 27.23
C ASP A 80 -11.96 -7.57 26.24
N TRP A 81 -12.20 -7.79 24.95
CA TRP A 81 -11.17 -7.69 23.89
C TRP A 81 -11.04 -6.30 23.29
N GLY A 82 -12.09 -5.48 23.29
CA GLY A 82 -12.13 -4.25 22.49
C GLY A 82 -11.18 -3.17 23.00
N ARG A 83 -11.32 -2.79 24.27
CA ARG A 83 -10.50 -1.72 24.87
C ARG A 83 -9.01 -2.10 25.00
N PRO A 84 -8.65 -3.35 25.40
CA PRO A 84 -7.26 -3.75 25.46
C PRO A 84 -6.59 -3.89 24.09
N LEU A 85 -7.33 -4.26 23.04
CA LEU A 85 -6.78 -4.38 21.70
C LEU A 85 -6.37 -3.01 21.14
N ALA A 86 -7.26 -2.01 21.20
CA ALA A 86 -6.97 -0.66 20.68
C ALA A 86 -5.78 -0.01 21.39
N GLY A 87 -5.74 -0.10 22.74
CA GLY A 87 -4.61 0.42 23.52
C GLY A 87 -3.30 -0.29 23.19
N ALA A 88 -3.32 -1.61 22.98
CA ALA A 88 -2.15 -2.37 22.59
C ALA A 88 -1.66 -2.04 21.18
N MET A 89 -2.57 -1.88 20.21
CA MET A 89 -2.22 -1.47 18.85
C MET A 89 -1.53 -0.10 18.84
N LEU A 90 -2.02 0.87 19.62
CA LEU A 90 -1.37 2.18 19.76
C LEU A 90 0.03 2.08 20.36
N VAL A 91 0.23 1.21 21.36
CA VAL A 91 1.57 0.94 21.91
C VAL A 91 2.48 0.36 20.84
N GLY A 92 2.02 -0.65 20.11
CA GLY A 92 2.79 -1.25 19.00
C GLY A 92 3.19 -0.24 17.94
N PHE A 93 2.23 0.58 17.50
CA PHE A 93 2.43 1.64 16.51
C PHE A 93 3.50 2.64 16.97
N GLY A 94 3.42 3.09 18.23
CA GLY A 94 4.41 4.01 18.79
C GLY A 94 5.79 3.38 18.97
N VAL A 95 5.85 2.09 19.32
CA VAL A 95 7.10 1.34 19.43
C VAL A 95 7.81 1.23 18.08
N TRP A 96 7.10 0.96 16.98
CA TRP A 96 7.70 0.97 15.64
C TRP A 96 8.43 2.29 15.36
N HIS A 97 7.72 3.41 15.47
CA HIS A 97 8.29 4.74 15.19
C HIS A 97 9.42 5.11 16.15
N THR A 98 9.39 4.60 17.38
CA THR A 98 10.51 4.77 18.33
C THR A 98 11.72 3.95 17.90
N VAL A 99 11.52 2.70 17.48
CA VAL A 99 12.61 1.85 16.97
C VAL A 99 13.20 2.48 15.72
N ASP A 100 12.37 2.92 14.77
CA ASP A 100 12.85 3.51 13.52
C ASP A 100 13.62 4.82 13.75
N ALA A 101 13.11 5.72 14.58
CA ALA A 101 13.81 6.96 14.92
C ALA A 101 15.16 6.71 15.61
N LEU A 102 15.20 5.83 16.62
CA LEU A 102 16.43 5.60 17.39
C LEU A 102 17.44 4.76 16.60
N LEU A 103 16.98 3.69 15.97
CA LEU A 103 17.83 2.73 15.28
C LEU A 103 18.15 3.19 13.87
N SER A 104 17.15 3.40 13.02
CA SER A 104 17.35 3.70 11.60
C SER A 104 17.86 5.13 11.37
N HIS A 105 17.23 6.14 11.99
CA HIS A 105 17.58 7.54 11.73
C HIS A 105 18.83 8.02 12.45
N TRP A 106 19.00 7.63 13.71
CA TRP A 106 20.03 8.21 14.58
C TRP A 106 21.23 7.29 14.79
N LEU A 107 21.02 6.00 15.04
CA LEU A 107 22.13 5.08 15.27
C LEU A 107 22.78 4.61 13.97
N LEU A 108 21.98 4.09 13.03
CA LEU A 108 22.45 3.57 11.75
C LEU A 108 22.56 4.67 10.69
N GLY A 109 21.71 5.69 10.76
CA GLY A 109 21.69 6.80 9.81
C GLY A 109 21.35 6.39 8.37
N ILE A 110 20.57 5.31 8.19
CA ILE A 110 20.28 4.72 6.87
C ILE A 110 19.21 5.50 6.09
N HIS A 111 18.39 6.29 6.77
CA HIS A 111 17.46 7.27 6.21
C HIS A 111 17.12 8.33 7.27
N ARG A 112 16.42 9.41 6.90
CA ARG A 112 15.84 10.41 7.81
C ARG A 112 14.43 10.71 7.35
N ILE A 113 13.57 11.22 8.24
CA ILE A 113 12.15 11.48 7.91
C ILE A 113 12.00 12.36 6.66
N ARG A 114 12.80 13.42 6.58
CA ARG A 114 12.76 14.35 5.47
C ARG A 114 14.17 14.81 5.09
N ILE A 115 14.79 14.07 4.18
CA ILE A 115 16.20 14.26 3.79
C ILE A 115 16.45 15.56 3.02
N ASP A 116 15.44 16.07 2.31
CA ASP A 116 15.50 17.32 1.52
C ASP A 116 15.33 18.59 2.38
N SER A 117 15.07 18.44 3.68
CA SER A 117 14.85 19.58 4.56
C SER A 117 16.17 20.24 4.99
N PRO A 118 16.21 21.59 5.16
CA PRO A 118 17.34 22.27 5.79
C PRO A 118 17.61 21.84 7.24
N ASN A 119 16.64 21.20 7.91
CA ASN A 119 16.80 20.68 9.27
C ASN A 119 16.13 19.29 9.41
N PRO A 120 16.79 18.21 8.96
CA PRO A 120 16.22 16.85 9.04
C PRO A 120 15.96 16.38 10.48
N LEU A 121 16.79 16.81 11.45
CA LEU A 121 16.62 16.44 12.85
C LEU A 121 15.30 16.96 13.44
N ALA A 122 14.87 18.17 13.07
CA ALA A 122 13.59 18.70 13.51
C ALA A 122 12.41 17.83 13.06
N TRP A 123 12.47 17.29 11.84
CA TRP A 123 11.46 16.38 11.31
C TRP A 123 11.48 15.02 12.02
N ASP A 124 12.64 14.45 12.32
CA ASP A 124 12.73 13.20 13.09
C ASP A 124 12.13 13.36 14.49
N VAL A 125 12.45 14.46 15.18
CA VAL A 125 11.94 14.73 16.53
C VAL A 125 10.43 14.95 16.49
N LEU A 126 9.92 15.71 15.52
CA LEU A 126 8.49 15.93 15.34
C LEU A 126 7.76 14.61 15.05
N TRP A 127 8.28 13.80 14.14
CA TRP A 127 7.69 12.51 13.78
C TRP A 127 7.70 11.54 14.96
N LEU A 128 8.82 11.42 15.67
CA LEU A 128 8.93 10.63 16.88
C LEU A 128 7.96 11.11 17.96
N ALA A 129 7.82 12.42 18.17
CA ALA A 129 6.89 12.95 19.15
C ALA A 129 5.43 12.61 18.80
N VAL A 130 5.03 12.89 17.56
CA VAL A 130 3.63 12.77 17.11
C VAL A 130 3.20 11.33 16.87
N PHE A 131 4.04 10.49 16.27
CA PHE A 131 3.68 9.13 15.86
C PHE A 131 4.35 8.04 16.71
N GLY A 132 5.45 8.34 17.40
CA GLY A 132 6.06 7.46 18.39
C GLY A 132 5.50 7.65 19.80
N ILE A 133 5.83 8.77 20.42
CA ILE A 133 5.59 9.01 21.86
C ILE A 133 4.10 9.20 22.17
N VAL A 134 3.38 10.02 21.42
CA VAL A 134 1.95 10.28 21.68
C VAL A 134 1.13 8.98 21.62
N PRO A 135 1.17 8.15 20.55
CA PRO A 135 0.45 6.89 20.50
C PRO A 135 0.89 5.90 21.59
N LEU A 136 2.20 5.82 21.87
CA LEU A 136 2.73 4.95 22.92
C LEU A 136 2.17 5.31 24.30
N VAL A 137 2.21 6.59 24.66
CA VAL A 137 1.70 7.08 25.96
C VAL A 137 0.18 6.93 26.03
N LEU A 138 -0.56 7.29 24.98
CA LEU A 138 -2.01 7.16 24.94
C LEU A 138 -2.44 5.69 25.07
N GLY A 139 -1.82 4.80 24.29
CA GLY A 139 -2.07 3.36 24.35
C GLY A 139 -1.74 2.78 25.72
N TRP A 140 -0.59 3.15 26.29
CA TRP A 140 -0.20 2.74 27.64
C TRP A 140 -1.21 3.20 28.69
N ARG A 141 -1.62 4.49 28.67
CA ARG A 141 -2.60 5.03 29.63
C ARG A 141 -3.95 4.35 29.48
N TRP A 142 -4.37 4.08 28.24
CA TRP A 142 -5.59 3.35 27.94
C TRP A 142 -5.57 1.94 28.55
N LEU A 143 -4.45 1.23 28.41
CA LEU A 143 -4.27 -0.10 29.00
C LEU A 143 -4.22 -0.11 30.54
N ARG A 144 -3.93 1.03 31.17
CA ARG A 144 -3.87 1.17 32.63
C ARG A 144 -5.19 1.57 33.29
N ARG A 145 -6.16 2.08 32.54
CA ARG A 145 -7.49 2.41 33.10
C ARG A 145 -8.26 1.11 33.37
N GLN A 146 -8.61 0.84 34.63
CA GLN A 146 -9.41 -0.33 35.01
C GLN A 146 -10.87 -0.17 34.54
N GLY A 147 -11.39 -1.24 33.94
CA GLY A 147 -12.81 -1.66 33.86
C GLY A 147 -13.90 -0.59 33.72
N GLY A 148 -14.48 -0.52 32.51
CA GLY A 148 -15.86 -0.06 32.31
C GLY A 148 -16.43 -0.81 31.12
N GLY A 149 -17.07 -1.96 31.39
CA GLY A 149 -17.67 -2.81 30.38
C GLY A 149 -19.00 -2.25 29.87
N GLY A 150 -19.47 -2.81 28.75
CA GLY A 150 -20.84 -2.64 28.27
C GLY A 150 -20.92 -2.26 26.79
N GLY A 151 -21.12 -3.25 25.92
CA GLY A 151 -21.42 -2.99 24.49
C GLY A 151 -21.15 -4.17 23.55
N GLY A 152 -20.76 -5.34 24.07
CA GLY A 152 -20.17 -6.44 23.29
C GLY A 152 -21.04 -7.02 22.17
N MET A 153 -22.37 -6.93 22.22
CA MET A 153 -23.23 -7.45 21.15
C MET A 153 -23.58 -6.38 20.10
N GLN A 154 -24.03 -5.19 20.52
CA GLN A 154 -24.39 -4.11 19.59
C GLN A 154 -23.18 -3.56 18.81
N ASN A 155 -22.01 -3.51 19.43
CA ASN A 155 -20.80 -3.05 18.75
C ASN A 155 -20.28 -4.07 17.74
N VAL A 156 -20.49 -5.36 17.98
CA VAL A 156 -20.13 -6.41 17.01
C VAL A 156 -21.04 -6.31 15.80
N THR A 157 -22.37 -6.22 15.96
CA THR A 157 -23.30 -6.08 14.82
C THR A 157 -23.00 -4.84 13.98
N LYS A 158 -22.75 -3.69 14.64
CA LYS A 158 -22.35 -2.44 13.96
C LYS A 158 -21.00 -2.55 13.25
N ALA A 159 -20.00 -3.21 13.86
CA ALA A 159 -18.70 -3.42 13.25
C ALA A 159 -18.77 -4.38 12.04
N THR A 160 -19.53 -5.47 12.12
CA THR A 160 -19.78 -6.34 10.96
C THR A 160 -20.55 -5.63 9.85
N ALA A 161 -21.55 -4.82 10.19
CA ALA A 161 -22.28 -4.05 9.19
C ALA A 161 -21.37 -3.01 8.52
N ALA A 162 -20.53 -2.31 9.29
CA ALA A 162 -19.56 -1.36 8.74
C ALA A 162 -18.50 -2.05 7.86
N LEU A 163 -17.98 -3.21 8.27
CA LEU A 163 -17.04 -4.01 7.47
C LEU A 163 -17.70 -4.54 6.19
N ALA A 164 -18.95 -5.00 6.26
CA ALA A 164 -19.69 -5.46 5.09
C ALA A 164 -19.96 -4.32 4.10
N LEU A 165 -20.34 -3.14 4.60
CA LEU A 165 -20.54 -1.94 3.79
C LEU A 165 -19.22 -1.45 3.17
N LEU A 166 -18.12 -1.48 3.92
CA LEU A 166 -16.80 -1.12 3.41
C LEU A 166 -16.36 -2.11 2.33
N ALA A 167 -16.48 -3.42 2.59
CA ALA A 167 -16.15 -4.46 1.62
C ALA A 167 -16.99 -4.34 0.34
N ALA A 168 -18.30 -4.12 0.48
CA ALA A 168 -19.20 -3.89 -0.65
C ALA A 168 -18.85 -2.60 -1.41
N GLY A 169 -18.52 -1.51 -0.70
CA GLY A 169 -18.09 -0.25 -1.30
C GLY A 169 -16.77 -0.38 -2.06
N THR A 170 -15.76 -1.03 -1.48
CA THR A 170 -14.48 -1.29 -2.13
C THR A 170 -14.65 -2.22 -3.33
N ALA A 171 -15.43 -3.28 -3.22
CA ALA A 171 -15.73 -4.17 -4.34
C ALA A 171 -16.49 -3.43 -5.46
N GLY A 172 -17.45 -2.58 -5.10
CA GLY A 172 -18.19 -1.75 -6.05
C GLY A 172 -17.30 -0.72 -6.76
N ALA A 173 -16.43 -0.02 -6.02
CA ALA A 173 -15.45 0.90 -6.59
C ALA A 173 -14.45 0.19 -7.50
N GLY A 174 -13.98 -1.00 -7.10
CA GLY A 174 -13.14 -1.86 -7.93
C GLY A 174 -13.84 -2.28 -9.21
N ALA A 175 -15.07 -2.78 -9.13
CA ALA A 175 -15.88 -3.15 -10.29
C ALA A 175 -16.13 -1.97 -11.23
N TRP A 176 -16.40 -0.78 -10.68
CA TRP A 176 -16.54 0.45 -11.46
C TRP A 176 -15.24 0.82 -12.18
N ALA A 177 -14.10 0.75 -11.51
CA ALA A 177 -12.79 1.05 -12.10
C ALA A 177 -12.41 0.07 -13.22
N LEU A 178 -12.95 -1.16 -13.21
CA LEU A 178 -12.77 -2.13 -14.27
C LEU A 178 -13.59 -1.83 -15.54
N MET A 179 -14.62 -0.98 -15.46
CA MET A 179 -15.46 -0.66 -16.61
C MET A 179 -14.77 0.38 -17.51
N PRO A 180 -14.55 0.09 -18.81
CA PRO A 180 -14.09 1.10 -19.75
C PRO A 180 -15.19 2.15 -19.96
N PRO A 181 -14.84 3.45 -20.06
CA PRO A 181 -15.81 4.48 -20.39
C PRO A 181 -16.38 4.26 -21.80
N PRO A 182 -17.68 4.53 -22.01
CA PRO A 182 -18.34 4.29 -23.29
C PRO A 182 -17.76 5.20 -24.39
N GLY A 183 -17.55 4.63 -25.58
CA GLY A 183 -17.11 5.37 -26.76
C GLY A 183 -15.61 5.67 -26.83
N GLN A 184 -14.78 5.06 -25.97
CA GLN A 184 -13.33 5.25 -26.02
C GLN A 184 -12.66 4.27 -26.98
N ASP A 185 -11.86 4.79 -27.91
CA ASP A 185 -11.07 4.03 -28.89
C ASP A 185 -9.66 3.67 -28.40
N LEU A 186 -9.15 4.33 -27.36
CA LEU A 186 -7.80 4.10 -26.83
C LEU A 186 -7.62 2.73 -26.16
N THR A 187 -6.46 2.11 -26.40
CA THR A 187 -5.95 0.92 -25.69
C THR A 187 -4.45 1.04 -25.51
N THR A 188 -3.95 0.59 -24.35
CA THR A 188 -2.51 0.48 -24.08
C THR A 188 -2.09 -0.95 -24.29
N VAL A 189 -1.01 -1.15 -25.05
CA VAL A 189 -0.40 -2.45 -25.28
C VAL A 189 1.07 -2.45 -24.91
N VAL A 190 1.56 -3.64 -24.57
CA VAL A 190 2.98 -3.92 -24.39
C VAL A 190 3.42 -4.92 -25.44
N PHE A 191 4.44 -4.56 -26.23
CA PHE A 191 5.03 -5.48 -27.19
C PHE A 191 6.09 -6.36 -26.53
N HIS A 192 6.33 -7.53 -27.13
CA HIS A 192 7.37 -8.43 -26.65
C HIS A 192 8.77 -7.75 -26.64
N PRO A 193 9.68 -8.18 -25.75
CA PRO A 193 11.03 -7.61 -25.70
C PRO A 193 11.77 -7.82 -27.04
N GLY A 194 12.26 -6.73 -27.62
CA GLY A 194 12.95 -6.74 -28.92
C GLY A 194 12.08 -6.31 -30.11
N ALA A 195 10.77 -6.09 -29.90
CA ALA A 195 9.89 -5.55 -30.92
C ALA A 195 10.39 -4.19 -31.43
N GLY A 196 10.66 -4.12 -32.74
CA GLY A 196 11.14 -2.90 -33.38
C GLY A 196 10.00 -1.98 -33.82
N PRO A 197 10.27 -0.70 -34.12
CA PRO A 197 9.27 0.23 -34.64
C PRO A 197 8.50 -0.31 -35.86
N ARG A 198 9.17 -1.06 -36.74
CA ARG A 198 8.54 -1.67 -37.92
C ARG A 198 7.41 -2.63 -37.57
N GLU A 199 7.59 -3.45 -36.54
CA GLU A 199 6.58 -4.42 -36.10
C GLU A 199 5.40 -3.71 -35.46
N VAL A 200 5.67 -2.69 -34.64
CA VAL A 200 4.63 -1.85 -34.02
C VAL A 200 3.79 -1.14 -35.08
N PHE A 201 4.42 -0.54 -36.09
CA PHE A 201 3.68 0.12 -37.18
C PHE A 201 2.93 -0.88 -38.07
N ALA A 202 3.47 -2.08 -38.31
CA ALA A 202 2.75 -3.14 -39.03
C ALA A 202 1.51 -3.62 -38.24
N ALA A 203 1.62 -3.73 -36.92
CA ALA A 203 0.49 -4.07 -36.05
C ALA A 203 -0.60 -3.00 -36.07
N LEU A 204 -0.22 -1.71 -36.05
CA LEU A 204 -1.14 -0.58 -36.18
C LEU A 204 -1.91 -0.63 -37.52
N ASP A 205 -1.20 -0.83 -38.63
CA ASP A 205 -1.81 -0.90 -39.96
C ASP A 205 -2.80 -2.09 -40.07
N ALA A 206 -2.42 -3.25 -39.53
CA ALA A 206 -3.25 -4.46 -39.57
C ALA A 206 -4.59 -4.33 -38.82
N VAL A 207 -4.67 -3.44 -37.81
CA VAL A 207 -5.88 -3.22 -37.01
C VAL A 207 -6.58 -1.90 -37.33
N ASP A 208 -6.15 -1.19 -38.37
CA ASP A 208 -6.61 0.18 -38.69
C ASP A 208 -6.49 1.11 -37.47
N GLY A 209 -5.35 0.99 -36.78
CA GLY A 209 -5.04 1.66 -35.54
C GLY A 209 -4.21 2.92 -35.76
N ARG A 210 -4.44 3.94 -34.93
CA ARG A 210 -3.63 5.16 -34.91
C ARG A 210 -2.73 5.19 -33.67
N LEU A 211 -1.44 5.47 -33.86
CA LEU A 211 -0.53 5.73 -32.77
C LEU A 211 -0.92 7.02 -32.05
N VAL A 212 -1.11 6.96 -30.73
CA VAL A 212 -1.43 8.13 -29.89
C VAL A 212 -0.22 8.53 -29.05
N TRP A 213 0.46 7.55 -28.45
CA TRP A 213 1.67 7.77 -27.67
C TRP A 213 2.51 6.48 -27.60
N SER A 214 3.80 6.61 -27.37
CA SER A 214 4.68 5.49 -27.04
C SER A 214 5.81 5.93 -26.11
N ASP A 215 6.39 4.98 -25.40
CA ASP A 215 7.70 5.18 -24.81
C ASP A 215 8.79 5.21 -25.90
N ARG A 216 10.03 5.58 -25.54
CA ARG A 216 11.13 5.69 -26.51
C ARG A 216 11.50 4.37 -27.18
N ALA A 217 11.33 3.25 -26.46
CA ALA A 217 11.67 1.94 -26.99
C ALA A 217 10.52 1.31 -27.80
N MET A 218 9.35 1.96 -27.86
CA MET A 218 8.12 1.41 -28.46
C MET A 218 7.67 0.08 -27.82
N GLY A 219 8.11 -0.16 -26.58
CA GLY A 219 7.71 -1.33 -25.80
C GLY A 219 6.32 -1.15 -25.19
N VAL A 220 5.95 0.07 -24.81
CA VAL A 220 4.62 0.45 -24.34
C VAL A 220 4.01 1.46 -25.30
N VAL A 221 2.85 1.12 -25.85
CA VAL A 221 2.20 1.90 -26.90
C VAL A 221 0.74 2.15 -26.54
N VAL A 222 0.32 3.40 -26.63
CA VAL A 222 -1.09 3.80 -26.58
C VAL A 222 -1.55 4.05 -28.00
N MET A 223 -2.61 3.35 -28.39
CA MET A 223 -3.16 3.38 -29.74
C MET A 223 -4.68 3.54 -29.71
N ALA A 224 -5.21 4.29 -30.67
CA ALA A 224 -6.64 4.37 -30.95
C ALA A 224 -7.01 3.23 -31.90
N VAL A 225 -7.78 2.26 -31.42
CA VAL A 225 -8.16 1.05 -32.17
C VAL A 225 -9.63 0.73 -31.91
N PRO A 226 -10.43 0.45 -32.96
CA PRO A 226 -11.81 0.01 -32.80
C PRO A 226 -11.92 -1.21 -31.86
N GLU A 227 -12.93 -1.21 -30.99
CA GLU A 227 -13.09 -2.26 -29.96
C GLU A 227 -13.15 -3.68 -30.56
N SER A 228 -13.76 -3.82 -31.74
CA SER A 228 -13.87 -5.10 -32.47
C SER A 228 -12.53 -5.66 -32.97
N ARG A 229 -11.47 -4.84 -33.06
CA ARG A 229 -10.16 -5.20 -33.63
C ARG A 229 -9.05 -5.34 -32.58
N ARG A 230 -9.30 -4.94 -31.33
CA ARG A 230 -8.24 -4.92 -30.28
C ARG A 230 -7.65 -6.29 -29.99
N TRP A 231 -8.45 -7.36 -30.08
CA TRP A 231 -7.96 -8.72 -29.87
C TRP A 231 -6.99 -9.19 -30.95
N ASP A 232 -7.02 -8.60 -32.15
CA ASP A 232 -6.09 -8.96 -33.24
C ASP A 232 -4.66 -8.52 -32.94
N LEU A 233 -4.45 -7.59 -32.00
CA LEU A 233 -3.11 -7.15 -31.55
C LEU A 233 -2.28 -8.29 -30.95
N TYR A 234 -2.92 -9.28 -30.31
CA TYR A 234 -2.23 -10.48 -29.81
C TYR A 234 -1.52 -11.26 -30.90
N ARG A 235 -2.07 -11.27 -32.12
CA ARG A 235 -1.46 -11.96 -33.27
C ARG A 235 -0.21 -11.24 -33.79
N HIS A 236 -0.01 -9.99 -33.38
CA HIS A 236 1.11 -9.13 -33.77
C HIS A 236 2.10 -8.92 -32.62
N GLY A 237 2.08 -9.81 -31.62
CA GLY A 237 3.04 -9.78 -30.51
C GLY A 237 2.81 -8.65 -29.51
N ALA A 238 1.61 -8.07 -29.49
CA ALA A 238 1.17 -7.06 -28.53
C ALA A 238 0.23 -7.66 -27.47
N LEU A 239 0.59 -7.50 -26.20
CA LEU A 239 -0.23 -7.84 -25.04
C LEU A 239 -1.09 -6.63 -24.66
N LEU A 240 -2.42 -6.81 -24.60
CA LEU A 240 -3.31 -5.76 -24.10
C LEU A 240 -3.06 -5.54 -22.61
N VAL A 241 -2.81 -4.28 -22.23
CA VAL A 241 -2.64 -3.87 -20.82
C VAL A 241 -3.84 -3.07 -20.33
N SER A 242 -4.59 -2.45 -21.23
CA SER A 242 -5.83 -1.76 -20.85
C SER A 242 -6.93 -1.84 -21.91
N GLY A 243 -8.18 -1.96 -21.42
CA GLY A 243 -9.36 -2.08 -22.27
C GLY A 243 -9.52 -3.45 -22.91
N SER A 244 -10.72 -3.72 -23.46
CA SER A 244 -11.08 -4.95 -24.19
C SER A 244 -10.65 -6.24 -23.50
N GLY A 245 -11.29 -6.52 -22.35
CA GLY A 245 -11.03 -7.72 -21.54
C GLY A 245 -9.98 -7.52 -20.45
N ALA A 246 -9.15 -6.47 -20.54
CA ALA A 246 -8.31 -5.98 -19.45
C ALA A 246 -8.99 -4.81 -18.71
N PRO A 247 -8.66 -4.58 -17.41
CA PRO A 247 -9.06 -3.38 -16.68
C PRO A 247 -8.87 -2.10 -17.49
N ALA A 248 -9.78 -1.14 -17.37
CA ALA A 248 -9.58 0.18 -17.95
C ALA A 248 -8.36 0.86 -17.29
N GLY A 249 -7.45 1.36 -18.12
CA GLY A 249 -6.28 2.12 -17.67
C GLY A 249 -6.58 3.62 -17.63
N CYS A 250 -5.69 4.42 -17.05
CA CYS A 250 -5.87 5.87 -16.95
C CYS A 250 -6.10 6.56 -18.32
N PHE A 251 -5.44 6.08 -19.38
CA PHE A 251 -5.63 6.60 -20.74
C PHE A 251 -7.02 6.32 -21.30
N ASN A 252 -7.70 5.25 -20.86
CA ASN A 252 -9.08 5.00 -21.28
C ASN A 252 -10.03 6.10 -20.79
N TRP A 253 -9.70 6.81 -19.71
CA TRP A 253 -10.50 7.90 -19.14
C TRP A 253 -10.11 9.28 -19.68
N SER A 254 -9.13 9.36 -20.58
CA SER A 254 -8.60 10.63 -21.12
C SER A 254 -9.27 10.97 -22.45
N ARG A 255 -9.50 12.27 -22.72
CA ARG A 255 -9.87 12.75 -24.07
C ARG A 255 -8.62 13.39 -24.67
N ILE A 256 -8.08 12.79 -25.73
CA ILE A 256 -6.86 13.22 -26.42
C ILE A 256 -7.24 13.67 -27.82
#